data_AF-A0A942AJV7-F1
#
_entry.id   AF-A0A942AJV7-F1
#
_cell.length_a   1.000
_cell.length_b   1.000
_cell.length_c   1.000
_cell.angle_alpha   90.00
_cell.angle_beta   90.00
_cell.angle_gamma   90.00
#
_symmetry.space_group_name_H-M   'P 1'
#
loop_
_entity.id
_entity.type
_entity.pdbx_description
1 polymer ?
#
loop_
_entity_poly.entity_id
_entity_poly.type
_entity_poly.pdbx_seq_one_letter_code
_entity_poly.pdbx_strand_id
1 'polypeptide(L)'
;MNGRGVLQCDAEVKSSYKKGVSLHFDVNSREESYAARMLTKSLQERGYVINANSGDYSIKFLIDKRRYDAEAFAIIPEGNVIKIIGGDYRGLIYGALSLSEDLRNEILLDNAVARSEKPKLMLRAVKYDLPWDTYRHSEALNLHDETCRDPKYWEAFLDMMAENRLNALSLWNLHPYPFMIIPKNYPEASPFTKEEFKEWQKLFQSIIGMAAERAIETYLIPFNIFVTPEFSVAHNVAMDNLDHHFYVRGETAQIVKDYTRECVTQVLEEYPDLTGFGLTLGEGMAGMTPQEREAWMTETIIEG
;
A
#
# COMPACT_ATOMS: atom_id res chain seq x y z
N MET A 1 13.40 50.57 -21.74
CA MET A 1 13.89 49.18 -21.85
C MET A 1 14.27 48.71 -20.46
N ASN A 2 13.54 47.71 -19.98
CA ASN A 2 13.90 46.62 -19.05
C ASN A 2 14.45 47.05 -17.68
N GLY A 3 13.75 46.97 -16.55
CA GLY A 3 12.78 45.96 -16.13
C GLY A 3 13.45 44.98 -15.17
N ARG A 4 13.43 45.28 -13.86
CA ARG A 4 13.61 44.30 -12.79
C ARG A 4 12.28 44.22 -12.04
N GLY A 5 11.45 43.26 -12.41
CA GLY A 5 10.27 42.88 -11.63
C GLY A 5 10.69 41.88 -10.56
N VAL A 6 10.49 42.24 -9.30
CA VAL A 6 10.36 41.25 -8.22
C VAL A 6 8.88 40.92 -8.19
N LEU A 7 8.52 39.69 -8.58
CA LEU A 7 7.21 39.12 -8.27
C LEU A 7 7.21 38.90 -6.76
N GLN A 8 6.77 39.91 -6.03
CA GLN A 8 6.32 39.74 -4.67
C GLN A 8 5.00 38.98 -4.79
N CYS A 9 5.09 37.66 -4.64
CA CYS A 9 3.91 36.84 -4.42
C CYS A 9 3.43 37.20 -3.02
N ASP A 10 2.64 38.27 -2.90
CA ASP A 10 1.78 38.49 -1.74
C ASP A 10 0.72 37.39 -1.79
N ALA A 11 1.12 36.18 -1.36
CA ALA A 11 0.16 35.28 -0.76
C ALA A 11 -0.28 36.00 0.51
N GLU A 12 -1.39 36.75 0.42
CA GLU A 12 -2.13 37.18 1.59
C GLU A 12 -2.26 35.98 2.52
N VAL A 13 -1.53 36.02 3.63
CA VAL A 13 -1.74 35.11 4.74
C VAL A 13 -3.14 35.44 5.26
N LYS A 14 -4.16 34.77 4.70
CA LYS A 14 -5.53 34.77 5.19
C LYS A 14 -5.45 34.43 6.68
N SER A 15 -5.67 35.44 7.54
CA SER A 15 -5.98 35.33 8.98
C SER A 15 -5.31 34.15 9.70
N SER A 16 -4.19 34.37 10.39
CA SER A 16 -3.59 33.32 11.22
C SER A 16 -4.53 32.94 12.37
N TYR A 17 -5.26 31.83 12.21
CA TYR A 17 -6.12 31.24 13.25
C TYR A 17 -5.24 30.62 14.35
N LYS A 18 -4.69 31.44 15.25
CA LYS A 18 -3.76 30.99 16.31
C LYS A 18 -4.43 30.25 17.48
N LYS A 19 -5.46 29.45 17.21
CA LYS A 19 -6.08 28.58 18.22
C LYS A 19 -5.22 27.33 18.43
N GLY A 20 -5.00 26.97 19.69
CA GLY A 20 -4.30 25.76 20.09
C GLY A 20 -5.18 24.52 19.90
N VAL A 21 -4.61 23.42 19.44
CA VAL A 21 -5.30 22.12 19.29
C VAL A 21 -4.45 21.03 19.94
N SER A 22 -5.06 20.22 20.80
CA SER A 22 -4.46 18.98 21.31
C SER A 22 -5.11 17.76 20.66
N LEU A 23 -4.30 16.81 20.21
CA LEU A 23 -4.75 15.54 19.63
C LEU A 23 -4.47 14.42 20.63
N HIS A 24 -5.47 13.60 20.92
CA HIS A 24 -5.39 12.47 21.85
C HIS A 24 -5.63 11.16 21.10
N PHE A 25 -4.57 10.38 20.94
CA PHE A 25 -4.52 9.13 20.19
C PHE A 25 -3.46 8.21 20.80
N ASP A 26 -3.48 6.91 20.49
CA ASP A 26 -2.43 5.96 20.91
C ASP A 26 -1.20 6.10 20.02
N VAL A 27 -0.13 6.66 20.57
CA VAL A 27 1.16 6.85 19.87
C VAL A 27 1.86 5.52 19.50
N ASN A 28 1.43 4.39 20.06
CA ASN A 28 1.95 3.07 19.70
C ASN A 28 1.15 2.41 18.58
N SER A 29 -0.02 2.94 18.20
CA SER A 29 -0.71 2.53 16.98
C SER A 29 -0.19 3.32 15.79
N ARG A 30 0.31 2.59 14.78
CA ARG A 30 0.77 3.19 13.51
C ARG A 30 -0.37 3.88 12.77
N GLU A 31 -1.58 3.30 12.82
CA GLU A 31 -2.77 3.80 12.14
C GLU A 31 -3.28 5.09 12.79
N GLU A 32 -3.35 5.13 14.13
CA GLU A 32 -3.71 6.33 14.86
C GLU A 32 -2.67 7.44 14.67
N SER A 33 -1.38 7.08 14.68
CA SER A 33 -0.27 8.01 14.42
C SER A 33 -0.33 8.57 13.00
N TYR A 34 -0.66 7.76 12.00
CA TYR A 34 -0.90 8.22 10.64
C TYR A 34 -2.09 9.20 10.58
N ALA A 35 -3.23 8.82 11.15
CA ALA A 35 -4.44 9.66 11.17
C ALA A 35 -4.17 11.03 11.83
N ALA A 36 -3.46 11.02 12.97
CA ALA A 36 -3.08 12.23 13.68
C ALA A 36 -2.07 13.09 12.91
N ARG A 37 -1.09 12.47 12.22
CA ARG A 37 -0.12 13.17 11.35
C ARG A 37 -0.83 13.88 10.19
N MET A 38 -1.77 13.22 9.53
CA MET A 38 -2.52 13.80 8.41
C MET A 38 -3.43 14.94 8.86
N LEU A 39 -4.13 14.79 9.99
CA LEU A 39 -4.95 15.86 10.54
C LEU A 39 -4.11 17.05 11.02
N THR A 40 -2.97 16.78 11.65
CA THR A 40 -2.01 17.81 12.08
C THR A 40 -1.55 18.68 10.91
N LYS A 41 -1.21 18.05 9.77
CA LYS A 41 -0.82 18.78 8.55
C LYS A 41 -1.92 19.75 8.11
N SER A 42 -3.16 19.28 7.98
CA SER A 42 -4.29 20.13 7.57
C SER A 42 -4.64 21.23 8.58
N LEU A 43 -4.49 20.96 9.88
CA LEU A 43 -4.64 21.97 10.94
C LEU A 43 -3.59 23.08 10.82
N GLN A 44 -2.32 22.70 10.65
CA GLN A 44 -1.20 23.65 10.51
C GLN A 44 -1.32 24.49 9.23
N GLU A 45 -1.72 23.88 8.10
CA GLU A 45 -2.02 24.59 6.84
C GLU A 45 -3.14 25.62 7.00
N ARG A 46 -4.04 25.43 7.98
CA ARG A 46 -5.09 26.39 8.36
C ARG A 46 -4.71 27.32 9.51
N GLY A 47 -3.46 27.28 9.95
CA GLY A 47 -2.89 28.22 10.92
C GLY A 47 -3.10 27.85 12.39
N TYR A 48 -3.71 26.69 12.69
CA TYR A 48 -3.83 26.17 14.06
C TYR A 48 -2.46 25.81 14.63
N VAL A 49 -2.32 25.93 15.95
CA VAL A 49 -1.08 25.58 16.67
C VAL A 49 -1.29 24.25 17.40
N ILE A 50 -0.43 23.28 17.15
CA ILE A 50 -0.52 21.97 17.81
C ILE A 50 0.15 22.03 19.18
N ASN A 51 -0.60 21.70 20.22
CA ASN A 51 -0.14 21.67 21.59
C ASN A 51 -0.29 20.26 22.16
N ALA A 52 0.78 19.73 22.76
CA ALA A 52 0.78 18.34 23.24
C ALA A 52 -0.23 18.06 24.39
N ASN A 53 -0.50 19.06 25.24
CA ASN A 53 -1.22 18.83 26.50
C ASN A 53 -2.59 19.50 26.58
N SER A 54 -2.74 20.70 26.02
CA SER A 54 -3.98 21.47 26.06
C SER A 54 -4.03 22.53 24.96
N GLY A 55 -5.24 22.82 24.48
CA GLY A 55 -5.49 23.84 23.49
C GLY A 55 -6.91 24.38 23.62
N ASP A 56 -7.24 25.35 22.77
CA ASP A 56 -8.61 25.82 22.60
C ASP A 56 -9.52 24.68 22.14
N TYR A 57 -8.97 23.71 21.40
CA TYR A 57 -9.64 22.50 20.93
C TYR A 57 -8.94 21.22 21.41
N SER A 58 -9.73 20.18 21.68
CA SER A 58 -9.25 18.83 21.97
C SER A 58 -9.88 17.83 21.00
N ILE A 59 -9.07 17.19 20.17
CA ILE A 59 -9.51 16.16 19.21
C ILE A 59 -9.16 14.78 19.77
N LYS A 60 -10.16 13.92 19.92
CA LYS A 60 -10.00 12.58 20.50
C LYS A 60 -10.25 11.50 19.46
N PHE A 61 -9.27 10.63 19.28
CA PHE A 61 -9.34 9.47 18.40
C PHE A 61 -9.82 8.28 19.24
N LEU A 62 -10.86 7.58 18.77
CA LEU A 62 -11.51 6.51 19.52
C LEU A 62 -11.91 5.36 18.59
N ILE A 63 -11.80 4.13 19.08
CA ILE A 63 -12.34 2.95 18.40
C ILE A 63 -13.57 2.45 19.16
N ASP A 64 -14.69 2.27 18.47
CA ASP A 64 -15.91 1.68 19.02
C ASP A 64 -16.53 0.68 18.04
N LYS A 65 -15.95 -0.54 18.04
CA LYS A 65 -16.39 -1.67 17.19
C LYS A 65 -17.78 -2.20 17.55
N ARG A 66 -18.35 -1.82 18.70
CA ARG A 66 -19.68 -2.27 19.14
C ARG A 66 -20.78 -1.42 18.52
N ARG A 67 -20.50 -0.13 18.32
CA ARG A 67 -21.47 0.85 17.81
C ARG A 67 -21.34 1.10 16.32
N TYR A 68 -20.13 0.96 15.75
CA TYR A 68 -19.86 1.26 14.35
C TYR A 68 -19.36 0.03 13.60
N ASP A 69 -19.89 -0.18 12.39
CA ASP A 69 -19.47 -1.23 11.46
C ASP A 69 -17.99 -1.06 11.06
N ALA A 70 -17.38 -2.10 10.50
CA ALA A 70 -16.04 -2.01 9.90
C ALA A 70 -15.96 -0.86 8.88
N GLU A 71 -14.83 -0.15 8.87
CA GLU A 71 -14.57 1.04 8.05
C GLU A 71 -15.50 2.25 8.28
N ALA A 72 -16.53 2.13 9.11
CA ALA A 72 -17.43 3.23 9.42
C ALA A 72 -16.78 4.21 10.40
N PHE A 73 -17.22 5.47 10.35
CA PHE A 73 -16.77 6.48 11.30
C PHE A 73 -17.87 7.46 11.70
N ALA A 74 -17.59 8.20 12.77
CA ALA A 74 -18.35 9.36 13.18
C ALA A 74 -17.44 10.49 13.66
N ILE A 75 -17.82 11.72 13.34
CA ILE A 75 -17.24 12.94 13.90
C ILE A 75 -18.31 13.56 14.79
N ILE A 76 -17.99 13.82 16.05
CA ILE A 76 -18.92 14.33 17.05
C ILE A 76 -18.29 15.53 17.77
N PRO A 77 -18.62 16.77 17.33
CA PRO A 77 -18.27 17.99 18.04
C PRO A 77 -19.15 18.19 19.30
N GLU A 78 -18.52 18.47 20.43
CA GLU A 78 -19.12 18.74 21.74
C GLU A 78 -18.43 19.97 22.35
N GLY A 79 -18.89 21.17 21.97
CA GLY A 79 -18.20 22.42 22.30
C GLY A 79 -16.81 22.43 21.68
N ASN A 80 -15.78 22.53 22.52
CA ASN A 80 -14.38 22.58 22.09
C ASN A 80 -13.73 21.18 21.98
N VAL A 81 -14.49 20.11 22.22
CA VAL A 81 -14.01 18.74 22.08
C VAL A 81 -14.58 18.14 20.80
N ILE A 82 -13.74 17.57 19.94
CA ILE A 82 -14.19 16.85 18.75
C ILE A 82 -13.77 15.39 18.89
N LYS A 83 -14.73 14.47 18.85
CA LYS A 83 -14.45 13.04 18.83
C LYS A 83 -14.45 12.54 17.39
N ILE A 84 -13.41 11.82 17.01
CA ILE A 84 -13.35 11.04 15.78
C ILE A 84 -13.39 9.58 16.21
N ILE A 85 -14.46 8.89 15.83
CA ILE A 85 -14.72 7.51 16.25
C ILE A 85 -14.72 6.61 15.01
N GLY A 86 -13.86 5.60 14.98
CA GLY A 86 -13.87 4.54 13.97
C GLY A 86 -14.50 3.25 14.49
N GLY A 87 -15.18 2.50 13.62
CA GLY A 87 -15.54 1.11 13.91
C GLY A 87 -14.32 0.16 13.89
N ASP A 88 -13.25 0.58 13.22
CA ASP A 88 -11.91 0.01 13.25
C ASP A 88 -10.88 1.12 12.93
N TYR A 89 -9.60 0.76 12.84
CA TYR A 89 -8.53 1.72 12.54
C TYR A 89 -8.69 2.39 11.17
N ARG A 90 -9.23 1.68 10.18
CA ARG A 90 -9.46 2.22 8.84
C ARG A 90 -10.58 3.27 8.86
N GLY A 91 -11.67 2.99 9.56
CA GLY A 91 -12.74 3.96 9.80
C GLY A 91 -12.22 5.19 10.55
N LEU A 92 -11.38 5.01 11.57
CA LEU A 92 -10.75 6.13 12.28
C LEU A 92 -9.91 7.02 11.35
N ILE A 93 -9.09 6.41 10.48
CA ILE A 93 -8.33 7.12 9.44
C ILE A 93 -9.30 7.90 8.53
N TYR A 94 -10.38 7.28 8.07
CA TYR A 94 -11.38 7.96 7.23
C TYR A 94 -12.05 9.14 7.93
N GLY A 95 -12.33 9.02 9.24
CA GLY A 95 -12.84 10.13 10.03
C GLY A 95 -11.84 11.27 10.16
N ALA A 96 -10.56 10.98 10.41
CA ALA A 96 -9.51 11.98 10.46
C ALA A 96 -9.34 12.70 9.11
N LEU A 97 -9.29 11.94 8.01
CA LEU A 97 -9.17 12.48 6.66
C LEU A 97 -10.42 13.27 6.24
N SER A 98 -11.61 12.90 6.71
CA SER A 98 -12.84 13.67 6.49
C SER A 98 -12.79 15.01 7.22
N LEU A 99 -12.25 15.07 8.45
CA LEU A 99 -12.04 16.36 9.13
C LEU A 99 -10.92 17.18 8.47
N SER A 100 -9.86 16.53 7.95
CA SER A 100 -8.85 17.20 7.13
C SER A 100 -9.45 17.80 5.85
N GLU A 101 -10.40 17.10 5.22
CA GLU A 101 -11.13 17.59 4.05
C GLU A 101 -11.96 18.83 4.37
N ASP A 102 -12.69 18.85 5.49
CA ASP A 102 -13.41 20.05 5.97
C ASP A 102 -12.45 21.24 6.09
N LEU A 103 -11.30 21.03 6.75
CA LEU A 103 -10.28 22.06 6.92
C LEU A 103 -9.77 22.53 5.55
N ARG A 104 -9.47 21.64 4.61
CA ARG A 104 -9.07 22.01 3.24
C ARG A 104 -10.17 22.76 2.47
N ASN A 105 -11.44 22.55 2.81
CA ASN A 105 -12.58 23.27 2.24
C ASN A 105 -12.98 24.53 3.03
N GLU A 106 -12.08 25.07 3.87
CA GLU A 106 -12.29 26.30 4.66
C GLU A 106 -13.37 26.17 5.76
N ILE A 107 -13.75 24.93 6.13
CA ILE A 107 -14.62 24.66 7.28
C ILE A 107 -13.76 24.50 8.52
N LEU A 108 -13.76 25.53 9.37
CA LEU A 108 -12.99 25.59 10.61
C LEU A 108 -13.59 24.72 11.71
N LEU A 109 -12.80 24.40 12.75
CA LEU A 109 -13.25 23.58 13.89
C LEU A 109 -14.47 24.18 14.63
N ASP A 110 -14.60 25.51 14.66
CA ASP A 110 -15.78 26.20 15.23
C ASP A 110 -17.09 25.82 14.51
N ASN A 111 -16.98 25.40 13.24
CA ASN A 111 -18.09 25.05 12.36
C ASN A 111 -18.12 23.53 12.07
N ALA A 112 -17.37 22.72 12.82
CA ALA A 112 -17.42 21.27 12.66
C ALA A 112 -18.85 20.77 12.92
N VAL A 113 -19.36 19.92 12.04
CA VAL A 113 -20.72 19.36 12.14
C VAL A 113 -20.64 17.87 12.45
N ALA A 114 -21.52 17.41 13.33
CA ALA A 114 -21.66 16.00 13.63
C ALA A 114 -22.07 15.22 12.37
N ARG A 115 -21.34 14.15 12.05
CA ARG A 115 -21.65 13.27 10.92
C ARG A 115 -21.22 11.84 11.20
N SER A 116 -21.84 10.90 10.50
CA SER A 116 -21.43 9.50 10.49
C SER A 116 -21.56 8.93 9.10
N GLU A 117 -20.54 8.19 8.67
CA GLU A 117 -20.43 7.65 7.32
C GLU A 117 -19.95 6.20 7.36
N LYS A 118 -20.31 5.44 6.33
CA LYS A 118 -19.84 4.08 6.12
C LYS A 118 -19.71 3.78 4.63
N PRO A 119 -18.80 2.90 4.21
CA PRO A 119 -18.67 2.56 2.80
C PRO A 119 -19.88 1.75 2.31
N LYS A 120 -20.16 1.87 1.02
CA LYS A 120 -21.17 1.05 0.32
C LYS A 120 -20.56 -0.16 -0.38
N LEU A 121 -19.27 -0.11 -0.69
CA LEU A 121 -18.49 -1.17 -1.32
C LEU A 121 -17.37 -1.52 -0.36
N MET A 122 -17.29 -2.78 0.10
CA MET A 122 -16.29 -3.21 1.07
C MET A 122 -14.89 -3.34 0.47
N LEU A 123 -14.78 -3.52 -0.85
CA LEU A 123 -13.50 -3.60 -1.56
C LEU A 123 -13.41 -2.46 -2.58
N ARG A 124 -12.36 -1.65 -2.44
CA ARG A 124 -12.10 -0.46 -3.27
C ARG A 124 -10.61 -0.48 -3.62
N ALA A 125 -10.29 -1.29 -4.62
CA ALA A 125 -8.92 -1.71 -4.90
C ALA A 125 -8.28 -0.99 -6.09
N VAL A 126 -6.95 -0.89 -6.05
CA VAL A 126 -6.13 -0.54 -7.23
C VAL A 126 -5.34 -1.77 -7.68
N LYS A 127 -5.40 -2.03 -8.99
CA LYS A 127 -4.48 -2.94 -9.68
C LYS A 127 -3.24 -2.18 -10.11
N TYR A 128 -2.08 -2.60 -9.64
CA TYR A 128 -0.82 -1.96 -9.94
C TYR A 128 0.13 -2.97 -10.58
N ASP A 129 0.41 -2.81 -11.87
CA ASP A 129 1.45 -3.57 -12.57
C ASP A 129 2.81 -2.94 -12.25
N LEU A 130 3.68 -3.69 -11.57
CA LEU A 130 5.03 -3.25 -11.26
C LEU A 130 5.85 -3.11 -12.56
N PRO A 131 6.70 -2.10 -12.72
CA PRO A 131 7.40 -1.80 -13.98
C PRO A 131 8.69 -2.61 -14.21
N TRP A 132 8.94 -3.62 -13.38
CA TRP A 132 10.02 -4.59 -13.53
C TRP A 132 9.41 -5.98 -13.66
N ASP A 133 10.11 -6.89 -14.35
CA ASP A 133 9.64 -8.26 -14.68
C ASP A 133 8.13 -8.31 -14.96
N THR A 134 7.74 -7.48 -15.92
CA THR A 134 6.34 -7.24 -16.26
C THR A 134 5.78 -8.45 -16.98
N TYR A 135 4.46 -8.67 -16.85
CA TYR A 135 3.79 -9.80 -17.53
C TYR A 135 3.97 -9.77 -19.07
N ARG A 136 4.34 -8.61 -19.63
CA ARG A 136 4.70 -8.43 -21.04
C ARG A 136 5.87 -7.49 -21.17
N HIS A 137 6.90 -7.88 -21.92
CA HIS A 137 8.03 -6.99 -22.19
C HIS A 137 7.66 -5.94 -23.25
N SER A 138 7.68 -4.67 -22.82
CA SER A 138 7.51 -3.50 -23.67
C SER A 138 8.17 -2.31 -22.98
N GLU A 139 8.81 -1.42 -23.76
CA GLU A 139 9.36 -0.17 -23.24
C GLU A 139 8.30 0.63 -22.46
N ALA A 140 7.06 0.64 -22.94
CA ALA A 140 5.95 1.33 -22.28
C ALA A 140 5.62 0.79 -20.89
N LEU A 141 5.94 -0.48 -20.60
CA LEU A 141 5.68 -1.12 -19.32
C LEU A 141 6.83 -0.96 -18.32
N ASN A 142 8.02 -0.58 -18.79
CA ASN A 142 9.21 -0.40 -17.95
C ASN A 142 9.58 1.08 -17.75
N LEU A 143 8.87 2.01 -18.40
CA LEU A 143 9.17 3.46 -18.39
C LEU A 143 9.23 4.07 -16.98
N HIS A 144 8.46 3.52 -16.04
CA HIS A 144 8.35 4.05 -14.68
C HIS A 144 9.22 3.31 -13.65
N ASP A 145 10.21 2.51 -14.06
CA ASP A 145 11.10 1.78 -13.14
C ASP A 145 11.75 2.71 -12.12
N GLU A 146 12.44 3.77 -12.55
CA GLU A 146 13.08 4.74 -11.64
C GLU A 146 12.08 5.41 -10.69
N THR A 147 10.89 5.76 -11.17
CA THR A 147 9.84 6.39 -10.36
C THR A 147 9.32 5.44 -9.29
N CYS A 148 9.09 4.17 -9.66
CA CYS A 148 8.56 3.16 -8.74
C CYS A 148 9.64 2.61 -7.78
N ARG A 149 10.92 2.89 -8.03
CA ARG A 149 12.02 2.61 -7.08
C ARG A 149 12.20 3.69 -6.00
N ASP A 150 11.55 4.86 -6.12
CA ASP A 150 11.58 5.89 -5.08
C ASP A 150 10.47 5.64 -4.03
N PRO A 151 10.80 5.40 -2.75
CA PRO A 151 9.79 5.27 -1.69
C PRO A 151 8.85 6.48 -1.55
N LYS A 152 9.28 7.70 -1.95
CA LYS A 152 8.41 8.89 -1.90
C LYS A 152 7.26 8.83 -2.88
N TYR A 153 7.44 8.16 -4.02
CA TYR A 153 6.35 7.91 -4.95
C TYR A 153 5.26 7.09 -4.25
N TRP A 154 5.65 6.01 -3.57
CA TRP A 154 4.74 5.13 -2.86
C TRP A 154 4.07 5.80 -1.67
N GLU A 155 4.78 6.64 -0.91
CA GLU A 155 4.19 7.45 0.16
C GLU A 155 3.04 8.31 -0.38
N ALA A 156 3.31 9.08 -1.45
CA ALA A 156 2.30 9.95 -2.07
C ALA A 156 1.14 9.17 -2.70
N PHE A 157 1.44 8.03 -3.34
CA PHE A 157 0.43 7.17 -3.96
C PHE A 157 -0.49 6.55 -2.91
N LEU A 158 0.05 6.03 -1.82
CA LEU A 158 -0.72 5.43 -0.74
C LEU A 158 -1.51 6.49 0.06
N ASP A 159 -0.97 7.71 0.23
CA ASP A 159 -1.73 8.84 0.77
C ASP A 159 -2.94 9.17 -0.11
N MET A 160 -2.74 9.25 -1.43
CA MET A 160 -3.84 9.43 -2.37
C MET A 160 -4.88 8.32 -2.25
N MET A 161 -4.46 7.06 -2.12
CA MET A 161 -5.39 5.94 -1.89
C MET A 161 -6.21 6.14 -0.62
N ALA A 162 -5.57 6.46 0.51
CA ALA A 162 -6.24 6.66 1.79
C ALA A 162 -7.22 7.86 1.75
N GLU A 163 -6.82 8.98 1.15
CA GLU A 163 -7.68 10.16 0.94
C GLU A 163 -8.92 9.85 0.09
N ASN A 164 -8.76 9.01 -0.95
CA ASN A 164 -9.86 8.54 -1.77
C ASN A 164 -10.59 7.32 -1.17
N ARG A 165 -10.24 6.94 0.06
CA ARG A 165 -10.79 5.82 0.81
C ARG A 165 -10.67 4.47 0.08
N LEU A 166 -9.67 4.32 -0.80
CA LEU A 166 -9.29 3.04 -1.39
C LEU A 166 -8.59 2.20 -0.32
N ASN A 167 -8.92 0.90 -0.24
CA ASN A 167 -8.53 0.06 0.90
C ASN A 167 -7.74 -1.19 0.53
N ALA A 168 -7.47 -1.42 -0.76
CA ALA A 168 -6.67 -2.54 -1.21
C ALA A 168 -5.75 -2.14 -2.37
N LEU A 169 -4.50 -2.57 -2.29
CA LEU A 169 -3.50 -2.46 -3.34
C LEU A 169 -3.10 -3.86 -3.77
N SER A 170 -3.31 -4.19 -5.04
CA SER A 170 -2.81 -5.43 -5.63
C SER A 170 -1.57 -5.14 -6.47
N LEU A 171 -0.46 -5.78 -6.13
CA LEU A 171 0.85 -5.66 -6.79
C LEU A 171 1.03 -6.82 -7.75
N TRP A 172 1.08 -6.53 -9.05
CA TRP A 172 1.14 -7.52 -10.12
C TRP A 172 2.54 -7.54 -10.72
N ASN A 173 3.10 -8.74 -10.85
CA ASN A 173 4.42 -8.97 -11.41
C ASN A 173 4.53 -10.40 -11.92
N LEU A 174 5.33 -10.64 -12.97
CA LEU A 174 5.43 -11.95 -13.60
C LEU A 174 5.93 -13.00 -12.60
N HIS A 175 7.06 -12.74 -11.94
CA HIS A 175 7.64 -13.61 -10.91
C HIS A 175 8.24 -12.77 -9.75
N PRO A 176 7.45 -12.36 -8.74
CA PRO A 176 7.84 -11.31 -7.79
C PRO A 176 8.89 -11.72 -6.76
N TYR A 177 9.03 -13.02 -6.50
CA TYR A 177 9.78 -13.55 -5.37
C TYR A 177 11.26 -13.14 -5.33
N PRO A 178 12.02 -13.08 -6.44
CA PRO A 178 13.43 -12.68 -6.41
C PRO A 178 13.67 -11.25 -5.94
N PHE A 179 12.65 -10.38 -6.03
CA PHE A 179 12.71 -9.00 -5.54
C PHE A 179 12.36 -8.89 -4.04
N MET A 180 11.92 -9.96 -3.41
CA MET A 180 11.41 -9.94 -2.04
C MET A 180 12.19 -10.87 -1.11
N ILE A 181 12.61 -12.04 -1.61
CA ILE A 181 13.30 -13.06 -0.82
C ILE A 181 14.49 -13.66 -1.58
N ILE A 182 15.42 -14.25 -0.84
CA ILE A 182 16.36 -15.25 -1.36
C ILE A 182 15.89 -16.60 -0.79
N PRO A 183 15.35 -17.51 -1.62
CA PRO A 183 14.85 -18.81 -1.15
C PRO A 183 15.92 -19.60 -0.39
N LYS A 184 15.56 -20.14 0.78
CA LYS A 184 16.48 -20.85 1.69
C LYS A 184 17.12 -22.08 1.06
N ASN A 185 16.36 -22.88 0.31
CA ASN A 185 16.84 -24.11 -0.34
C ASN A 185 17.22 -23.92 -1.81
N TYR A 186 16.90 -22.76 -2.40
CA TYR A 186 17.22 -22.41 -3.79
C TYR A 186 17.88 -21.02 -3.89
N PRO A 187 18.96 -20.73 -3.14
CA PRO A 187 19.58 -19.40 -3.13
C PRO A 187 20.15 -19.01 -4.51
N GLU A 188 20.51 -19.99 -5.34
CA GLU A 188 20.95 -19.79 -6.71
C GLU A 188 19.86 -19.25 -7.64
N ALA A 189 18.59 -19.27 -7.25
CA ALA A 189 17.50 -18.69 -8.02
C ALA A 189 17.55 -17.15 -8.08
N SER A 190 18.30 -16.50 -7.19
CA SER A 190 18.39 -15.04 -7.14
C SER A 190 19.31 -14.50 -8.26
N PRO A 191 18.83 -13.58 -9.12
CA PRO A 191 19.67 -12.91 -10.12
C PRO A 191 20.56 -11.81 -9.52
N PHE A 192 20.30 -11.43 -8.26
CA PHE A 192 20.89 -10.25 -7.63
C PHE A 192 22.10 -10.57 -6.76
N THR A 193 23.04 -9.62 -6.69
CA THR A 193 23.99 -9.56 -5.59
C THR A 193 23.27 -9.31 -4.25
N LYS A 194 23.96 -9.57 -3.13
CA LYS A 194 23.38 -9.33 -1.80
C LYS A 194 23.03 -7.87 -1.56
N GLU A 195 23.81 -6.96 -2.13
CA GLU A 195 23.62 -5.52 -2.02
C GLU A 195 22.39 -5.07 -2.80
N GLU A 196 22.26 -5.48 -4.07
CA GLU A 196 21.07 -5.19 -4.90
C GLU A 196 19.80 -5.80 -4.28
N PHE A 197 19.86 -7.04 -3.81
CA PHE A 197 18.73 -7.67 -3.14
C PHE A 197 18.25 -6.88 -1.91
N LYS A 198 19.18 -6.34 -1.10
CA LYS A 198 18.81 -5.53 0.06
C LYS A 198 18.08 -4.24 -0.31
N GLU A 199 18.40 -3.65 -1.46
CA GLU A 199 17.68 -2.47 -1.96
C GLU A 199 16.24 -2.84 -2.34
N TRP A 200 16.05 -3.95 -3.04
CA TRP A 200 14.72 -4.48 -3.36
C TRP A 200 13.92 -4.84 -2.11
N GLN A 201 14.53 -5.58 -1.19
CA GLN A 201 13.91 -5.98 0.07
C GLN A 201 13.45 -4.74 0.86
N LYS A 202 14.29 -3.70 0.96
CA LYS A 202 13.95 -2.44 1.62
C LYS A 202 12.81 -1.71 0.91
N LEU A 203 12.77 -1.71 -0.42
CA LEU A 203 11.68 -1.10 -1.18
C LEU A 203 10.35 -1.77 -0.85
N PHE A 204 10.27 -3.10 -0.96
CA PHE A 204 9.03 -3.83 -0.66
C PHE A 204 8.61 -3.72 0.81
N GLN A 205 9.55 -3.77 1.76
CA GLN A 205 9.27 -3.53 3.18
C GLN A 205 8.69 -2.12 3.40
N SER A 206 9.21 -1.12 2.69
CA SER A 206 8.70 0.25 2.75
C SER A 206 7.29 0.36 2.19
N ILE A 207 7.02 -0.21 1.01
CA ILE A 207 5.70 -0.18 0.36
C ILE A 207 4.64 -0.84 1.26
N ILE A 208 4.92 -2.07 1.72
CA ILE A 208 3.97 -2.86 2.51
C ILE A 208 3.77 -2.22 3.89
N GLY A 209 4.84 -1.78 4.55
CA GLY A 209 4.74 -1.08 5.84
C GLY A 209 3.97 0.24 5.74
N MET A 210 4.21 1.03 4.69
CA MET A 210 3.46 2.27 4.43
C MET A 210 1.98 2.04 4.12
N ALA A 211 1.66 0.94 3.44
CA ALA A 211 0.27 0.57 3.19
C ALA A 211 -0.43 0.17 4.49
N ALA A 212 0.25 -0.61 5.33
CA ALA A 212 -0.27 -1.07 6.61
C ALA A 212 -0.54 0.08 7.59
N GLU A 213 0.33 1.09 7.69
CA GLU A 213 0.05 2.29 8.52
C GLU A 213 -1.18 3.08 8.04
N ARG A 214 -1.56 2.94 6.77
CA ARG A 214 -2.76 3.55 6.17
C ARG A 214 -3.98 2.64 6.22
N ALA A 215 -3.86 1.47 6.86
CA ALA A 215 -4.85 0.40 6.85
C ALA A 215 -5.29 -0.03 5.42
N ILE A 216 -4.38 0.05 4.46
CA ILE A 216 -4.56 -0.44 3.08
C ILE A 216 -4.05 -1.88 3.03
N GLU A 217 -4.92 -2.80 2.64
CA GLU A 217 -4.56 -4.21 2.43
C GLU A 217 -3.66 -4.34 1.20
N THR A 218 -2.63 -5.17 1.29
CA THR A 218 -1.70 -5.41 0.19
C THR A 218 -1.76 -6.86 -0.25
N TYR A 219 -1.95 -7.08 -1.56
CA TYR A 219 -2.03 -8.41 -2.16
C TYR A 219 -0.93 -8.55 -3.20
N LEU A 220 -0.13 -9.61 -3.09
CA LEU A 220 0.86 -9.96 -4.12
C LEU A 220 0.21 -10.89 -5.15
N ILE A 221 0.34 -10.55 -6.42
CA ILE A 221 -0.32 -11.25 -7.52
C ILE A 221 0.74 -11.75 -8.53
N PRO A 222 1.32 -12.94 -8.31
CA PRO A 222 2.26 -13.54 -9.24
C PRO A 222 1.54 -14.07 -10.48
N PHE A 223 2.19 -14.03 -11.65
CA PHE A 223 1.80 -14.85 -12.80
C PHE A 223 2.35 -16.27 -12.67
N ASN A 224 1.70 -17.23 -13.32
CA ASN A 224 2.08 -18.63 -13.27
C ASN A 224 2.12 -19.26 -14.67
N ILE A 225 3.04 -20.16 -15.00
CA ILE A 225 4.12 -20.70 -14.15
C ILE A 225 5.44 -20.11 -14.63
N PHE A 226 6.15 -19.42 -13.74
CA PHE A 226 7.44 -18.79 -14.03
C PHE A 226 8.46 -19.11 -12.93
N VAL A 227 9.73 -19.16 -13.33
CA VAL A 227 10.92 -19.32 -12.47
C VAL A 227 11.99 -18.43 -13.05
N THR A 228 12.98 -18.02 -12.25
CA THR A 228 14.07 -17.20 -12.78
C THR A 228 14.92 -17.95 -13.82
N PRO A 229 15.62 -17.22 -14.71
CA PRO A 229 16.60 -17.83 -15.61
C PRO A 229 17.70 -18.59 -14.86
N GLU A 230 18.12 -18.08 -13.70
CA GLU A 230 19.14 -18.70 -12.86
C GLU A 230 18.66 -20.06 -12.31
N PHE A 231 17.42 -20.13 -11.80
CA PHE A 231 16.82 -21.38 -11.36
C PHE A 231 16.67 -22.38 -12.52
N SER A 232 16.19 -21.89 -13.67
CA SER A 232 16.02 -22.69 -14.89
C SER A 232 17.32 -23.36 -15.31
N VAL A 233 18.42 -22.61 -15.37
CA VAL A 233 19.75 -23.12 -15.73
C VAL A 233 20.29 -24.07 -14.67
N ALA A 234 20.16 -23.74 -13.38
CA ALA A 234 20.69 -24.56 -12.29
C ALA A 234 20.03 -25.95 -12.22
N HIS A 235 18.73 -26.02 -12.52
CA HIS A 235 17.93 -27.25 -12.37
C HIS A 235 17.52 -27.88 -13.72
N ASN A 236 17.94 -27.29 -14.84
CA ASN A 236 17.64 -27.73 -16.20
C ASN A 236 16.11 -27.88 -16.44
N VAL A 237 15.37 -26.83 -16.12
CA VAL A 237 13.91 -26.70 -16.22
C VAL A 237 13.53 -25.44 -16.99
N ALA A 238 12.36 -25.41 -17.66
CA ALA A 238 11.85 -24.22 -18.37
C ALA A 238 12.85 -23.53 -19.35
N MET A 239 13.80 -24.28 -19.89
CA MET A 239 14.93 -23.75 -20.68
C MET A 239 14.53 -23.06 -21.99
N ASP A 240 13.30 -23.27 -22.48
CA ASP A 240 12.75 -22.64 -23.67
C ASP A 240 12.08 -21.28 -23.40
N ASN A 241 12.09 -20.80 -22.15
CA ASN A 241 11.51 -19.51 -21.77
C ASN A 241 12.40 -18.66 -20.83
N LEU A 242 13.73 -18.69 -21.02
CA LEU A 242 14.67 -17.88 -20.21
C LEU A 242 14.44 -16.37 -20.36
N ASP A 243 13.82 -15.92 -21.45
CA ASP A 243 13.48 -14.51 -21.69
C ASP A 243 12.08 -14.13 -21.17
N HIS A 244 11.44 -14.99 -20.38
CA HIS A 244 10.17 -14.70 -19.69
C HIS A 244 9.02 -14.25 -20.63
N HIS A 245 8.88 -14.90 -21.79
CA HIS A 245 7.75 -14.63 -22.69
C HIS A 245 6.40 -15.06 -22.10
N PHE A 246 5.34 -14.37 -22.51
CA PHE A 246 3.96 -14.68 -22.10
C PHE A 246 3.30 -15.71 -23.04
N TYR A 247 2.22 -16.33 -22.57
CA TYR A 247 1.47 -17.37 -23.29
C TYR A 247 2.35 -18.58 -23.66
N VAL A 248 3.15 -19.03 -22.70
CA VAL A 248 4.09 -20.14 -22.85
C VAL A 248 3.62 -21.39 -22.12
N ARG A 249 4.26 -22.53 -22.42
CA ARG A 249 4.09 -23.76 -21.65
C ARG A 249 4.96 -23.66 -20.40
N GLY A 250 4.33 -23.48 -19.25
CA GLY A 250 5.05 -23.49 -17.98
C GLY A 250 5.56 -24.89 -17.62
N GLU A 251 6.66 -24.92 -16.87
CA GLU A 251 7.20 -26.17 -16.34
C GLU A 251 6.43 -26.59 -15.08
N THR A 252 6.04 -27.87 -15.01
CA THR A 252 5.24 -28.42 -13.90
C THR A 252 5.97 -29.51 -13.11
N ALA A 253 7.26 -29.72 -13.38
CA ALA A 253 8.12 -30.61 -12.63
C ALA A 253 8.04 -30.36 -11.11
N GLN A 254 8.20 -31.42 -10.32
CA GLN A 254 8.04 -31.37 -8.86
C GLN A 254 8.93 -30.30 -8.21
N ILE A 255 10.17 -30.14 -8.70
CA ILE A 255 11.11 -29.14 -8.20
C ILE A 255 10.61 -27.70 -8.37
N VAL A 256 9.86 -27.40 -9.45
CA VAL A 256 9.26 -26.07 -9.67
C VAL A 256 8.15 -25.85 -8.65
N LYS A 257 7.31 -26.86 -8.40
CA LYS A 257 6.26 -26.77 -7.37
C LYS A 257 6.86 -26.52 -5.99
N ASP A 258 7.89 -27.27 -5.62
CA ASP A 258 8.56 -27.15 -4.33
C ASP A 258 9.21 -25.77 -4.16
N TYR A 259 9.86 -25.25 -5.22
CA TYR A 259 10.38 -23.89 -5.27
C TYR A 259 9.29 -22.83 -5.12
N THR A 260 8.17 -22.94 -5.84
CA THR A 260 7.06 -21.98 -5.76
C THR A 260 6.42 -21.99 -4.36
N ARG A 261 6.19 -23.17 -3.75
CA ARG A 261 5.69 -23.28 -2.37
C ARG A 261 6.61 -22.55 -1.40
N GLU A 262 7.90 -22.85 -1.44
CA GLU A 262 8.88 -22.21 -0.57
C GLU A 262 8.90 -20.69 -0.75
N CYS A 263 8.83 -20.22 -2.00
CA CYS A 263 8.77 -18.80 -2.29
C CYS A 263 7.55 -18.12 -1.67
N VAL A 264 6.37 -18.74 -1.76
CA VAL A 264 5.14 -18.22 -1.14
C VAL A 264 5.25 -18.22 0.38
N THR A 265 5.64 -19.34 0.99
CA THR A 265 5.82 -19.46 2.45
C THR A 265 6.79 -18.40 2.97
N GLN A 266 7.96 -18.27 2.34
CA GLN A 266 9.00 -17.37 2.82
C GLN A 266 8.63 -15.89 2.64
N VAL A 267 7.91 -15.51 1.58
CA VAL A 267 7.37 -14.15 1.46
C VAL A 267 6.40 -13.85 2.61
N LEU A 268 5.50 -14.77 2.96
CA LEU A 268 4.58 -14.57 4.08
C LEU A 268 5.31 -14.48 5.43
N GLU A 269 6.38 -15.25 5.62
CA GLU A 269 7.23 -15.19 6.83
C GLU A 269 7.99 -13.85 6.94
N GLU A 270 8.57 -13.37 5.84
CA GLU A 270 9.43 -12.17 5.84
C GLU A 270 8.67 -10.85 5.73
N TYR A 271 7.42 -10.88 5.25
CA TYR A 271 6.55 -9.71 5.06
C TYR A 271 5.24 -9.86 5.84
N PRO A 272 5.26 -9.79 7.18
CA PRO A 272 4.09 -10.07 8.02
C PRO A 272 2.93 -9.07 7.86
N ASP A 273 3.19 -7.91 7.25
CA ASP A 273 2.17 -6.90 6.92
C ASP A 273 1.51 -7.13 5.55
N LEU A 274 2.03 -8.06 4.73
CA LEU A 274 1.39 -8.46 3.48
C LEU A 274 0.07 -9.16 3.82
N THR A 275 -1.04 -8.70 3.22
CA THR A 275 -2.38 -9.23 3.56
C THR A 275 -2.62 -10.60 2.93
N GLY A 276 -2.05 -10.85 1.75
CA GLY A 276 -2.08 -12.18 1.16
C GLY A 276 -1.69 -12.22 -0.31
N PHE A 277 -2.07 -13.32 -0.95
CA PHE A 277 -1.83 -13.56 -2.37
C PHE A 277 -3.14 -13.56 -3.15
N GLY A 278 -3.07 -13.14 -4.41
CA GLY A 278 -4.12 -13.43 -5.40
C GLY A 278 -3.64 -14.47 -6.40
N LEU A 279 -4.59 -15.07 -7.10
CA LEU A 279 -4.34 -16.19 -8.01
C LEU A 279 -4.49 -15.74 -9.46
N THR A 280 -3.49 -16.04 -10.28
CA THR A 280 -3.58 -15.88 -11.73
C THR A 280 -3.25 -17.21 -12.42
N LEU A 281 -4.20 -17.71 -13.20
CA LEU A 281 -4.10 -18.98 -13.91
C LEU A 281 -3.52 -18.77 -15.32
N GLY A 282 -2.31 -18.22 -15.37
CA GLY A 282 -1.56 -17.85 -16.57
C GLY A 282 -0.48 -16.81 -16.24
N GLU A 283 0.33 -16.32 -17.18
CA GLU A 283 0.31 -16.54 -18.63
C GLU A 283 1.20 -17.73 -19.09
N GLY A 284 1.90 -18.40 -18.18
CA GLY A 284 2.73 -19.59 -18.44
C GLY A 284 1.98 -20.90 -18.26
N MET A 285 0.74 -20.99 -18.77
CA MET A 285 -0.12 -22.18 -18.65
C MET A 285 -0.73 -22.60 -20.00
N ALA A 286 -0.04 -22.30 -21.10
CA ALA A 286 -0.50 -22.67 -22.43
C ALA A 286 -0.57 -24.20 -22.56
N GLY A 287 -1.66 -24.70 -23.13
CA GLY A 287 -1.90 -26.14 -23.29
C GLY A 287 -2.47 -26.85 -22.04
N MET A 288 -2.51 -26.20 -20.88
CA MET A 288 -3.16 -26.75 -19.68
C MET A 288 -4.68 -26.59 -19.74
N THR A 289 -5.38 -27.63 -19.33
CA THR A 289 -6.82 -27.65 -19.04
C THR A 289 -7.15 -26.81 -17.80
N PRO A 290 -8.41 -26.37 -17.62
CA PRO A 290 -8.82 -25.66 -16.41
C PRO A 290 -8.49 -26.41 -15.11
N GLN A 291 -8.66 -27.74 -15.08
CA GLN A 291 -8.36 -28.57 -13.91
C GLN A 291 -6.87 -28.60 -13.59
N GLU A 292 -6.00 -28.68 -14.60
CA GLU A 292 -4.56 -28.63 -14.38
C GLU A 292 -4.12 -27.26 -13.83
N ARG A 293 -4.74 -26.16 -14.29
CA ARG A 293 -4.45 -24.82 -13.76
C ARG A 293 -4.92 -24.65 -12.31
N GLU A 294 -6.08 -25.21 -11.97
CA GLU A 294 -6.59 -25.23 -10.59
C GLU A 294 -5.72 -26.11 -9.68
N ALA A 295 -5.28 -27.27 -10.16
CA ALA A 295 -4.37 -28.16 -9.44
C ALA A 295 -3.05 -27.45 -9.15
N TRP A 296 -2.49 -26.71 -10.11
CA TRP A 296 -1.30 -25.89 -9.87
C TRP A 296 -1.49 -24.91 -8.71
N MET A 297 -2.60 -24.15 -8.67
CA MET A 297 -2.85 -23.20 -7.58
C MET A 297 -2.93 -23.89 -6.22
N THR A 298 -3.61 -25.04 -6.18
CA THR A 298 -3.79 -25.81 -4.93
C THR A 298 -2.48 -26.38 -4.43
N GLU A 299 -1.69 -26.96 -5.33
CA GLU A 299 -0.43 -27.63 -5.03
C GLU A 299 0.74 -26.67 -4.86
N THR A 300 0.60 -25.37 -5.13
CA THR A 300 1.73 -24.43 -5.00
C THR A 300 1.38 -23.21 -4.17
N ILE A 301 0.49 -22.34 -4.66
CA ILE A 301 0.17 -21.07 -4.02
C ILE A 301 -0.65 -21.25 -2.72
N ILE A 302 -1.54 -22.24 -2.66
CA ILE A 302 -2.37 -22.50 -1.47
C ILE A 302 -1.65 -23.37 -0.44
N GLU A 303 -0.78 -24.28 -0.88
CA GLU A 303 -0.02 -25.17 -0.01
C GLU A 303 1.17 -24.48 0.66
N GLY A 304 1.82 -23.54 -0.04
CA GLY A 304 2.88 -22.69 0.50
C GLY A 304 2.35 -21.58 1.39
#